data_AF-A0A915B5L2-F1
#
_entry.id   AF-A0A915B5L2-F1
#
_cell.length_a   1.000
_cell.length_b   1.000
_cell.length_c   1.000
_cell.angle_alpha   90.00
_cell.angle_beta   90.00
_cell.angle_gamma   90.00
#
_symmetry.space_group_name_H-M   'P 1'
#
loop_
_entity.id
_entity.type
_entity.pdbx_description
1 polymer ?
#
loop_
_entity_poly.entity_id
_entity_poly.type
_entity_poly.pdbx_seq_one_letter_code
_entity_poly.pdbx_strand_id
1 'polypeptide(L)'
;MNFADDQFMQLSCDRTTKIFVIAVAFICVTFVFYEQNLGYPHFIDAPLRLKSFFDSSFLENDQQLITDRSKLILAWNPFFSYDLAKVFTERGLKNCKYRCTATNNRSQLAAAEVVVFHIRNTSPKDLPHSRSRHQLFAFFLQESPYHTGGVLNYLPRDYFNITMSYRL
;
A
#
# COMPACT_ATOMS: atom_id res chain seq x y z
N MET A 1 31.26 55.07 63.48
CA MET A 1 32.54 54.35 63.41
C MET A 1 32.39 53.35 62.26
N ASN A 2 32.79 53.68 61.03
CA ASN A 2 34.17 53.68 60.48
C ASN A 2 34.78 52.26 60.56
N PHE A 3 35.33 51.60 59.54
CA PHE A 3 35.85 51.93 58.19
C PHE A 3 36.05 50.54 57.48
N ALA A 4 35.85 50.43 56.16
CA ALA A 4 36.90 50.11 55.15
C ALA A 4 37.46 48.65 55.20
N ASP A 5 37.78 47.90 54.15
CA ASP A 5 38.00 48.14 52.72
C ASP A 5 37.98 46.78 51.98
N ASP A 6 37.73 46.86 50.67
CA ASP A 6 38.27 46.04 49.56
C ASP A 6 38.62 44.56 49.76
N GLN A 7 38.01 43.70 48.93
CA GLN A 7 38.77 42.94 47.92
C GLN A 7 37.88 42.53 46.74
N PHE A 8 38.06 43.26 45.63
CA PHE A 8 37.67 42.89 44.29
C PHE A 8 38.46 41.63 43.88
N MET A 9 37.88 40.43 44.06
CA MET A 9 38.52 39.20 43.63
C MET A 9 38.30 39.00 42.13
N GLN A 10 39.37 39.28 41.38
CA GLN A 10 39.53 39.01 39.96
C GLN A 10 39.03 37.59 39.61
N LEU A 11 38.01 37.50 38.76
CA LEU A 11 37.70 36.26 38.05
C LEU A 11 38.83 35.97 37.06
N SER A 12 39.82 35.21 37.52
CA SER A 12 40.80 34.55 36.68
C SER A 12 40.06 33.58 35.75
N CYS A 13 39.72 34.07 34.56
CA CYS A 13 39.18 33.26 33.48
C CYS A 13 40.31 32.36 32.98
N ASP A 14 40.31 31.12 33.47
CA ASP A 14 41.32 30.11 33.20
C ASP A 14 41.54 29.94 31.69
N ARG A 15 42.81 29.80 31.30
CA ARG A 15 43.25 29.70 29.90
C ARG A 15 42.53 28.56 29.18
N THR A 16 42.27 27.48 29.92
CA THR A 16 41.54 26.29 29.45
C THR A 16 40.08 26.63 29.10
N THR A 17 39.40 27.43 29.92
CA THR A 17 38.01 27.87 29.66
C THR A 17 37.92 28.77 28.43
N LYS A 18 38.88 29.69 28.24
CA LYS A 18 38.93 30.54 27.04
C LYS A 18 39.15 29.73 25.76
N ILE A 19 40.05 28.74 25.81
CA ILE A 19 40.31 27.83 24.68
C ILE A 19 39.05 27.02 24.35
N PHE A 20 38.34 26.52 25.37
CA PHE A 20 37.12 25.73 25.17
C PHE A 20 36.00 26.55 24.50
N VAL A 21 35.78 27.78 24.96
CA VAL A 21 34.77 28.68 24.37
C VAL A 21 35.11 29.02 22.91
N ILE A 22 36.40 29.27 22.61
CA ILE A 22 36.84 29.52 21.23
C ILE A 22 36.63 28.28 20.36
N ALA A 23 36.97 27.08 20.84
CA ALA A 23 36.79 25.84 20.10
C ALA A 23 35.32 25.56 19.77
N VAL A 24 34.41 25.74 20.75
CA VAL A 24 32.97 25.57 20.53
C VAL A 24 32.45 26.60 19.53
N ALA A 25 32.87 27.87 19.63
CA ALA A 25 32.50 28.91 18.67
C ALA A 25 32.97 28.58 17.24
N PHE A 26 34.20 28.07 17.08
CA PHE A 26 34.70 27.62 15.78
C PHE A 26 33.89 26.46 15.21
N ILE A 27 33.55 25.46 16.02
CA ILE A 27 32.72 24.32 15.59
C ILE A 27 31.34 24.80 15.12
N CYS A 28 30.70 25.69 15.88
CA CYS A 28 29.41 26.27 15.49
C CYS A 28 29.49 27.05 14.18
N VAL A 29 30.53 27.88 14.00
CA VAL A 29 30.74 28.63 12.75
C VAL A 29 30.98 27.68 11.58
N THR A 30 31.78 26.62 11.76
CA THR A 30 32.01 25.63 10.69
C THR A 30 30.75 24.85 10.36
N PHE A 31 29.92 24.52 11.34
CA PHE A 31 28.67 23.79 11.12
C PHE A 31 27.64 24.65 10.37
N VAL A 32 27.53 25.92 10.74
CA VAL A 32 26.69 26.90 10.02
C VAL A 32 27.21 27.13 8.59
N PHE A 33 28.54 27.23 8.40
CA PHE A 33 29.13 27.32 7.07
C PHE A 33 28.91 26.03 6.25
N TYR A 34 28.91 24.86 6.89
CA TYR A 34 28.67 23.59 6.22
C TYR A 34 27.22 23.49 5.74
N GLU A 35 26.26 23.88 6.57
CA GLU A 35 24.83 23.96 6.22
C GLU A 35 24.57 25.02 5.13
N GLN A 36 25.25 26.16 5.17
CA GLN A 36 25.12 27.19 4.11
C GLN A 36 25.80 26.79 2.79
N ASN A 37 26.84 25.94 2.82
CA ASN A 37 27.49 25.41 1.62
C ASN A 37 26.86 24.10 1.11
N LEU A 38 25.95 23.49 1.86
CA LEU A 38 25.04 22.44 1.37
C LEU A 38 23.74 23.03 0.75
N GLY A 39 23.72 24.35 0.49
CA GLY A 39 22.76 24.99 -0.38
C GLY A 39 22.89 24.48 -1.82
N TYR A 40 22.02 23.53 -2.16
CA TYR A 40 21.60 23.12 -3.51
C TYR A 40 22.71 22.83 -4.53
N PRO A 41 22.95 21.56 -4.91
CA PRO A 41 23.58 21.30 -6.19
C PRO A 41 22.68 21.93 -7.25
N HIS A 42 23.29 22.83 -8.03
CA HIS A 42 22.74 23.38 -9.26
C HIS A 42 22.36 22.19 -10.16
N PHE A 43 21.11 21.75 -10.09
CA PHE A 43 20.57 20.66 -10.90
C PHE A 43 20.18 21.21 -12.26
N ILE A 44 21.18 21.61 -13.04
CA ILE A 44 21.04 21.77 -14.49
C ILE A 44 22.32 21.16 -15.06
N ASP A 45 22.13 20.23 -15.99
CA ASP A 45 23.13 19.48 -16.76
C ASP A 45 23.70 18.20 -16.11
N ALA A 46 22.80 17.31 -15.67
CA ALA A 46 23.12 15.88 -15.74
C ALA A 46 23.22 15.47 -17.23
N PRO A 47 24.25 14.73 -17.66
CA PRO A 47 24.31 14.23 -19.03
C PRO A 47 23.06 13.41 -19.31
N LEU A 48 22.44 13.61 -20.49
CA LEU A 48 21.22 12.95 -20.98
C LEU A 48 21.11 11.45 -20.67
N ARG A 49 22.24 10.74 -20.48
CA ARG A 49 22.32 9.34 -20.06
C ARG A 49 21.91 9.05 -18.61
N LEU A 50 22.11 9.96 -17.66
CA LEU A 50 21.76 9.69 -16.27
C LEU A 50 20.24 9.77 -16.05
N LYS A 51 19.58 10.71 -16.74
CA LYS A 51 18.11 10.84 -16.72
C LYS A 51 17.43 9.58 -17.27
N SER A 52 17.95 8.99 -18.35
CA SER A 52 17.42 7.71 -18.86
C SER A 52 17.67 6.54 -17.92
N PHE A 53 18.78 6.57 -17.16
CA PHE A 53 19.11 5.50 -16.21
C PHE A 53 18.23 5.56 -14.95
N PHE A 54 17.95 6.77 -14.44
CA PHE A 54 17.01 6.97 -13.33
C PHE A 54 15.54 6.81 -13.75
N ASP A 55 15.13 7.21 -14.96
CA ASP A 55 13.78 6.92 -15.48
C ASP A 55 13.53 5.41 -15.58
N SER A 56 14.53 4.64 -16.01
CA SER A 56 14.39 3.18 -16.16
C SER A 56 14.19 2.49 -14.81
N SER A 57 14.94 2.89 -13.77
CA SER A 57 14.79 2.33 -12.41
C SER A 57 13.51 2.80 -11.70
N PHE A 58 13.01 4.01 -12.02
CA PHE A 58 11.72 4.49 -11.51
C PHE A 58 10.54 3.75 -12.17
N LEU A 59 10.60 3.51 -13.49
CA LEU A 59 9.56 2.80 -14.23
C LEU A 59 9.45 1.32 -13.81
N GLU A 60 10.58 0.68 -13.51
CA GLU A 60 10.60 -0.71 -13.02
C GLU A 60 9.96 -0.82 -11.63
N ASN A 61 10.27 0.11 -10.72
CA ASN A 61 9.63 0.18 -9.40
C ASN A 61 8.13 0.50 -9.49
N ASP A 62 7.72 1.41 -10.37
CA ASP A 62 6.30 1.72 -10.57
C ASP A 62 5.56 0.54 -11.20
N GLN A 63 6.14 -0.17 -12.18
CA GLN A 63 5.54 -1.37 -12.74
C GLN A 63 5.40 -2.48 -11.69
N GLN A 64 6.39 -2.64 -10.81
CA GLN A 64 6.33 -3.63 -9.74
C GLN A 64 5.29 -3.26 -8.67
N LEU A 65 5.22 -1.99 -8.26
CA LEU A 65 4.18 -1.46 -7.36
C LEU A 65 2.77 -1.53 -7.98
N ILE A 66 2.66 -1.27 -9.28
CA ILE A 66 1.41 -1.41 -10.04
C ILE A 66 0.98 -2.86 -10.11
N THR A 67 1.92 -3.79 -10.34
CA THR A 67 1.64 -5.22 -10.38
C THR A 67 1.24 -5.74 -9.00
N ASP A 68 1.93 -5.31 -7.95
CA ASP A 68 1.62 -5.66 -6.55
C ASP A 68 0.22 -5.18 -6.12
N ARG A 69 -0.22 -4.04 -6.64
CA ARG A 69 -1.56 -3.48 -6.40
C ARG A 69 -2.62 -3.91 -7.40
N SER A 70 -2.27 -4.66 -8.45
CA SER A 70 -3.22 -5.17 -9.44
C SER A 70 -3.88 -6.42 -8.90
N LYS A 71 -5.22 -6.43 -8.83
CA LYS A 71 -5.98 -7.56 -8.28
C LYS A 71 -7.04 -7.98 -9.28
N LEU A 72 -6.93 -9.23 -9.74
CA LEU A 72 -7.90 -9.83 -10.66
C LEU A 72 -9.00 -10.56 -9.89
N ILE A 73 -10.24 -10.21 -10.17
CA ILE A 73 -11.46 -10.83 -9.63
C ILE A 73 -12.11 -11.66 -10.73
N LEU A 74 -12.29 -12.95 -10.50
CA LEU A 74 -13.01 -13.85 -11.40
C LEU A 74 -14.44 -14.03 -10.92
N ALA A 75 -15.43 -13.61 -11.71
CA ALA A 75 -16.82 -14.00 -11.52
C ALA A 75 -17.02 -15.40 -12.11
N TRP A 76 -17.23 -16.40 -11.26
CA TRP A 76 -17.30 -17.80 -11.70
C TRP A 76 -18.57 -18.11 -12.49
N ASN A 77 -19.68 -17.50 -12.07
CA ASN A 77 -21.02 -17.68 -12.63
C ASN A 77 -21.75 -16.32 -12.70
N PRO A 78 -22.83 -16.22 -13.48
CA PRO A 78 -23.58 -14.98 -13.59
C PRO A 78 -24.35 -14.65 -12.29
N PHE A 79 -24.71 -13.38 -12.16
CA PHE A 79 -25.69 -12.92 -11.18
C PHE A 79 -27.08 -12.98 -11.82
N PHE A 80 -27.80 -14.06 -11.58
CA PHE A 80 -29.02 -14.41 -12.31
C PHE A 80 -28.77 -14.44 -13.83
N SER A 81 -29.38 -13.53 -14.57
CA SER A 81 -29.22 -13.38 -16.02
C SER A 81 -28.18 -12.32 -16.41
N TYR A 82 -27.48 -11.73 -15.44
CA TYR A 82 -26.52 -10.66 -15.66
C TYR A 82 -25.07 -11.16 -15.57
N ASP A 83 -24.21 -10.56 -16.37
CA ASP A 83 -22.76 -10.74 -16.26
C ASP A 83 -22.25 -10.05 -14.98
N LEU A 84 -21.90 -10.86 -13.98
CA LEU A 84 -21.42 -10.37 -12.69
C LEU A 84 -20.07 -9.62 -12.80
N ALA A 85 -19.18 -10.03 -13.71
CA ALA A 85 -17.90 -9.34 -13.91
C ALA A 85 -18.12 -7.92 -14.47
N LYS A 86 -19.10 -7.78 -15.37
CA LYS A 86 -19.53 -6.48 -15.88
C LYS A 86 -20.10 -5.60 -14.77
N VAL A 87 -20.97 -6.16 -13.92
CA VAL A 87 -21.53 -5.44 -12.75
C VAL A 87 -20.44 -4.93 -11.82
N PHE A 88 -19.42 -5.75 -11.52
CA PHE A 88 -18.27 -5.31 -10.73
C PHE A 88 -17.51 -4.16 -11.40
N THR A 89 -17.16 -4.30 -12.68
CA THR A 89 -16.43 -3.27 -13.43
C THR A 89 -17.20 -1.94 -13.47
N GLU A 90 -18.50 -1.98 -13.74
CA GLU A 90 -19.30 -0.77 -13.94
C GLU A 90 -19.74 -0.08 -12.64
N ARG A 91 -19.83 -0.81 -11.54
CA ARG A 91 -20.42 -0.31 -10.29
C ARG A 91 -19.56 -0.61 -9.07
N GLY A 92 -19.17 -1.86 -8.89
CA GLY A 92 -18.50 -2.33 -7.66
C GLY A 92 -17.07 -1.82 -7.48
N LEU A 93 -16.33 -1.59 -8.58
CA LEU A 93 -14.89 -1.29 -8.54
C LEU A 93 -14.54 0.17 -8.79
N LYS A 94 -15.53 1.06 -8.96
CA LYS A 94 -15.31 2.49 -9.28
C LYS A 94 -14.40 3.22 -8.29
N ASN A 95 -14.45 2.83 -7.01
CA ASN A 95 -13.66 3.45 -5.93
C ASN A 95 -12.75 2.42 -5.23
N CYS A 96 -12.18 1.47 -5.98
CA CYS A 96 -11.26 0.47 -5.42
C CYS A 96 -9.90 1.15 -5.09
N LYS A 97 -9.40 0.97 -3.86
CA LYS A 97 -8.04 1.43 -3.48
C LYS A 97 -6.94 0.72 -4.29
N TYR A 98 -7.20 -0.51 -4.71
CA TYR A 98 -6.33 -1.32 -5.56
C TYR A 98 -6.69 -1.15 -7.04
N ARG A 99 -5.80 -1.55 -7.96
CA ARG A 99 -6.10 -1.62 -9.39
C ARG A 99 -6.87 -2.91 -9.66
N CYS A 100 -8.17 -2.86 -9.38
CA CYS A 100 -9.06 -4.02 -9.45
C CYS A 100 -9.59 -4.20 -10.87
N THR A 101 -9.50 -5.41 -11.41
CA THR A 101 -10.17 -5.80 -12.66
C THR A 101 -11.07 -7.00 -12.41
N ALA A 102 -12.15 -7.10 -13.18
CA ALA A 102 -13.08 -8.23 -13.10
C ALA A 102 -13.22 -8.92 -14.46
N THR A 103 -13.32 -10.24 -14.45
CA THR A 103 -13.50 -11.07 -15.65
C THR A 103 -14.45 -12.23 -15.35
N ASN A 104 -15.13 -12.75 -16.37
CA ASN A 104 -15.87 -14.01 -16.33
C ASN A 104 -15.15 -15.13 -17.10
N ASN A 105 -13.94 -14.85 -17.63
CA ASN A 105 -13.15 -15.82 -18.35
C ASN A 105 -12.49 -16.82 -17.40
N ARG A 106 -13.07 -18.03 -17.30
CA ARG A 106 -12.59 -19.09 -16.39
C ARG A 106 -11.18 -19.60 -16.68
N SER A 107 -10.64 -19.37 -17.88
CA SER A 107 -9.23 -19.71 -18.15
C SER A 107 -8.25 -18.91 -17.30
N GLN A 108 -8.68 -17.78 -16.74
CA GLN A 108 -7.87 -16.95 -15.84
C GLN A 108 -7.98 -17.37 -14.36
N LEU A 109 -8.58 -18.51 -14.05
CA LEU A 109 -8.69 -19.03 -12.69
C LEU A 109 -7.34 -19.04 -11.96
N ALA A 110 -6.25 -19.48 -12.59
CA ALA A 110 -4.94 -19.54 -11.94
C ALA A 110 -4.36 -18.15 -11.58
N ALA A 111 -4.74 -17.10 -12.32
CA ALA A 111 -4.25 -15.74 -12.13
C ALA A 111 -5.14 -14.89 -11.22
N ALA A 112 -6.37 -15.34 -10.93
CA ALA A 112 -7.31 -14.59 -10.12
C ALA A 112 -6.93 -14.61 -8.64
N GLU A 113 -6.93 -13.45 -7.99
CA GLU A 113 -6.73 -13.35 -6.54
C GLU A 113 -7.99 -13.80 -5.79
N VAL A 114 -9.16 -13.45 -6.33
CA VAL A 114 -10.46 -13.77 -5.75
C VAL A 114 -11.36 -14.37 -6.82
N VAL A 115 -12.03 -15.46 -6.49
CA VAL A 115 -13.08 -16.07 -7.30
C VAL A 115 -14.41 -15.90 -6.58
N VAL A 116 -15.35 -15.20 -7.22
CA VAL A 116 -16.65 -14.89 -6.65
C VAL A 116 -17.71 -15.80 -7.24
N PHE A 117 -18.48 -16.43 -6.35
CA PHE A 117 -19.56 -17.33 -6.72
C PHE A 117 -20.88 -16.72 -6.28
N HIS A 118 -21.72 -16.36 -7.24
CA HIS A 118 -23.12 -16.06 -6.95
C HIS A 118 -23.85 -17.35 -6.59
N ILE A 119 -24.15 -17.49 -5.31
CA ILE A 119 -24.52 -18.79 -4.72
C ILE A 119 -25.81 -19.36 -5.33
N ARG A 120 -26.77 -18.50 -5.67
CA ARG A 120 -28.02 -18.93 -6.30
C ARG A 120 -27.81 -19.58 -7.68
N ASN A 121 -26.77 -19.18 -8.41
CA ASN A 121 -26.41 -19.73 -9.72
C ASN A 121 -25.27 -20.76 -9.63
N THR A 122 -24.79 -21.10 -8.43
CA THR A 122 -23.71 -22.08 -8.27
C THR A 122 -24.26 -23.49 -8.41
N SER A 123 -23.50 -24.35 -9.10
CA SER A 123 -23.77 -25.78 -9.18
C SER A 123 -22.62 -26.55 -8.53
N PRO A 124 -22.89 -27.52 -7.64
CA PRO A 124 -21.86 -28.39 -7.07
C PRO A 124 -21.03 -29.16 -8.13
N LYS A 125 -21.61 -29.39 -9.31
CA LYS A 125 -20.96 -30.07 -10.44
C LYS A 125 -20.06 -29.15 -11.26
N ASP A 126 -20.17 -27.84 -11.05
CA ASP A 126 -19.45 -26.80 -11.78
C ASP A 126 -18.59 -25.99 -10.80
N LEU A 127 -17.93 -26.67 -9.87
CA LEU A 127 -16.97 -26.07 -8.96
C LEU A 127 -15.55 -26.32 -9.50
N PRO A 128 -14.64 -25.34 -9.42
CA PRO A 128 -13.24 -25.59 -9.73
C PRO A 128 -12.67 -26.71 -8.86
N HIS A 129 -11.97 -27.67 -9.47
CA HIS A 129 -11.45 -28.84 -8.76
C HIS A 129 -10.32 -28.50 -7.78
N SER A 130 -9.63 -27.39 -8.00
CA SER A 130 -8.52 -26.94 -7.15
C SER A 130 -8.43 -25.41 -7.13
N ARG A 131 -7.78 -24.90 -6.08
CA ARG A 131 -7.46 -23.47 -5.93
C ARG A 131 -6.04 -23.30 -5.43
N SER A 132 -5.43 -22.17 -5.78
CA SER A 132 -4.14 -21.76 -5.19
C SER A 132 -4.33 -21.41 -3.71
N ARG A 133 -3.28 -21.58 -2.89
CA ARG A 133 -3.31 -21.20 -1.46
C ARG A 133 -3.50 -19.70 -1.22
N HIS A 134 -3.12 -18.89 -2.19
CA HIS A 134 -3.24 -17.42 -2.13
C HIS A 134 -4.56 -16.90 -2.70
N GLN A 135 -5.39 -17.79 -3.27
CA GLN A 135 -6.64 -17.44 -3.91
C GLN A 135 -7.81 -17.57 -2.93
N LEU A 136 -8.64 -16.54 -2.84
CA LEU A 136 -9.85 -16.55 -2.01
C LEU A 136 -11.07 -16.97 -2.84
N PHE A 137 -11.84 -17.91 -2.33
CA PHE A 137 -13.19 -18.18 -2.85
C PHE A 137 -14.21 -17.43 -2.03
N ALA A 138 -14.94 -16.54 -2.70
CA ALA A 138 -15.94 -15.67 -2.08
C ALA A 138 -17.35 -16.22 -2.30
N PHE A 139 -18.06 -16.46 -1.20
CA PHE A 139 -19.49 -16.76 -1.17
C PHE A 139 -20.25 -15.45 -1.37
N PHE A 140 -20.94 -15.27 -2.50
CA PHE A 140 -21.72 -14.07 -2.76
C PHE A 140 -23.22 -14.38 -2.81
N LEU A 141 -23.98 -13.80 -1.88
CA LEU A 141 -25.42 -13.99 -1.76
C LEU A 141 -26.10 -12.69 -1.31
N GLN A 142 -27.12 -12.26 -2.05
CA GLN A 142 -27.94 -11.11 -1.71
C GLN A 142 -29.41 -11.45 -1.44
N GLU A 143 -29.76 -12.71 -1.55
CA GLU A 143 -31.10 -13.23 -1.33
C GLU A 143 -31.34 -13.49 0.16
N SER A 144 -32.60 -13.36 0.59
CA SER A 144 -32.99 -13.82 1.92
C SER A 144 -32.88 -15.35 2.00
N PRO A 145 -32.72 -15.92 3.21
CA PRO A 145 -32.60 -17.37 3.38
C PRO A 145 -33.72 -18.17 2.68
N TYR A 146 -34.96 -17.67 2.72
CA TYR A 146 -36.11 -18.29 2.07
C TYR A 146 -36.00 -18.31 0.54
N HIS A 147 -35.34 -17.33 -0.07
CA HIS A 147 -35.20 -17.19 -1.52
C HIS A 147 -33.90 -17.79 -2.08
N THR A 148 -32.94 -18.20 -1.24
CA THR A 148 -31.69 -18.86 -1.66
C THR A 148 -31.93 -20.26 -2.24
N GLY A 149 -33.01 -20.94 -1.83
CA GLY A 149 -33.32 -22.32 -2.20
C GLY A 149 -32.33 -23.35 -1.65
N GLY A 150 -32.31 -24.55 -2.23
CA GLY A 150 -31.61 -25.71 -1.66
C GLY A 150 -30.13 -25.90 -2.03
N VAL A 151 -29.53 -24.99 -2.80
CA VAL A 151 -28.16 -25.15 -3.33
C VAL A 151 -27.12 -25.37 -2.22
N LEU A 152 -27.30 -24.70 -1.08
CA LEU A 152 -26.40 -24.76 0.07
C LEU A 152 -26.24 -26.18 0.63
N ASN A 153 -27.26 -27.03 0.50
CA ASN A 153 -27.24 -28.40 1.01
C ASN A 153 -26.29 -29.32 0.23
N TYR A 154 -25.88 -28.91 -0.97
CA TYR A 154 -25.08 -29.72 -1.89
C TYR A 154 -23.67 -29.17 -2.10
N LEU A 155 -23.38 -27.97 -1.57
CA LEU A 155 -22.04 -27.40 -1.65
C LEU A 155 -21.15 -28.04 -0.59
N PRO A 156 -19.85 -28.29 -0.88
CA PRO A 156 -18.92 -28.78 0.12
C PRO A 156 -18.84 -27.81 1.31
N ARG A 157 -18.78 -28.36 2.52
CA ARG A 157 -18.45 -27.57 3.71
C ARG A 157 -17.06 -26.97 3.55
N ASP A 158 -16.85 -25.78 4.12
CA ASP A 158 -15.56 -25.07 4.13
C ASP A 158 -14.97 -24.75 2.74
N TYR A 159 -15.82 -24.73 1.71
CA TYR A 159 -15.39 -24.44 0.34
C TYR A 159 -15.02 -22.97 0.14
N PHE A 160 -15.68 -22.04 0.84
CA PHE A 160 -15.47 -20.60 0.69
C PHE A 160 -14.65 -20.03 1.84
N ASN A 161 -13.80 -19.04 1.54
CA ASN A 161 -12.95 -18.37 2.54
C ASN A 161 -13.64 -17.14 3.14
N ILE A 162 -14.36 -16.40 2.30
CA ILE A 162 -14.96 -15.12 2.67
C ILE A 162 -16.41 -15.07 2.19
N THR A 163 -17.22 -14.27 2.89
CA THR A 163 -18.63 -14.06 2.56
C THR A 163 -18.84 -12.60 2.16
N MET A 164 -19.52 -12.40 1.03
CA MET A 164 -19.98 -11.10 0.56
C MET A 164 -21.51 -11.11 0.56
N SER A 165 -22.10 -10.27 1.40
CA SER A 165 -23.55 -10.09 1.49
C SER A 165 -23.90 -8.63 1.76
N TYR A 166 -25.19 -8.31 1.78
CA TYR A 166 -25.66 -6.97 2.09
C TYR A 166 -25.65 -6.75 3.61
N ARG A 167 -25.56 -5.47 4.00
CA ARG A 167 -25.82 -5.03 5.37
C ARG A 167 -27.25 -4.50 5.40
N LEU A 168 -28.08 -5.06 6.28
CA LEU A 168 -29.40 -4.52 6.60
C LEU A 168 -29.27 -3.22 7.41
#